data_AF-A0A1J3CKP3-F1
#
_entry.id   AF-A0A1J3CKP3-F1
#
_cell.length_a   1.000
_cell.length_b   1.000
_cell.length_c   1.000
_cell.angle_alpha   90.00
_cell.angle_beta   90.00
_cell.angle_gamma   90.00
#
_symmetry.space_group_name_H-M   'P 1'
#
loop_
_entity.id
_entity.type
_entity.pdbx_description
1 polymer ?
#
loop_
_entity_poly.entity_id
_entity_poly.type
_entity_poly.pdbx_seq_one_letter_code
_entity_poly.pdbx_strand_id
1 'polypeptide(L)'
;LILSEKPQKKLKPTLQSTSIMLLPYDLLLNCIARVSRLYYPTLSLVSKSFRSLVASPELYKVRSLLGRTESCLYVCVGCSSKFRWFTLCRKPDKTLTDDKKKSSGYVLATASIPPSSHASFWSIVAVGSNIYSIDTSCGPVSVSILDCRSHTWRKSCSIFRVKRTSFSASALDGKIYVAGMCKDDDGSYKNSVEVFDTKTQTCDPVPIPFGEENGKMNYETVCIDGKLHVVLLNRRVLAYDSKQGTWDEVLYRGLSHYMGSDSHCEIDNVLYSAANGAIRWYDTEGSRWRELMGLVGLPDLPYGPDLPYGSRVRLADYGGKMAVFWETNFPHDPFAMTVWCAEIALERCQHAQIWGTVEWFDCVLRSYHHRIVKVVAATL
;
A
#
# COMPACT_ATOMS: atom_id res chain seq x y z
N LEU A 1 60.96 -4.98 48.42
CA LEU A 1 60.86 -5.51 47.04
C LEU A 1 59.96 -6.73 47.04
N ILE A 2 58.64 -6.54 46.91
CA ILE A 2 57.70 -7.58 46.47
C ILE A 2 56.66 -6.86 45.62
N LEU A 3 56.67 -7.14 44.31
CA LEU A 3 55.73 -6.64 43.32
C LEU A 3 54.41 -7.42 43.44
N SER A 4 53.29 -6.71 43.50
CA SER A 4 51.94 -7.28 43.46
C SER A 4 51.44 -7.24 42.02
N GLU A 5 51.26 -8.42 41.41
CA GLU A 5 50.68 -8.61 40.09
C GLU A 5 49.17 -8.35 40.10
N LYS A 6 48.68 -7.51 39.18
CA LYS A 6 47.25 -7.33 38.92
C LYS A 6 46.71 -8.49 38.06
N PRO A 7 45.51 -9.00 38.32
CA PRO A 7 44.93 -10.10 37.54
C PRO A 7 44.51 -9.63 36.14
N GLN A 8 44.97 -10.35 35.11
CA GLN A 8 44.54 -10.17 33.73
C GLN A 8 43.05 -10.51 33.56
N LYS A 9 42.27 -9.57 32.99
CA LYS A 9 40.89 -9.79 32.56
C LYS A 9 40.85 -10.87 31.47
N LYS A 10 40.13 -11.97 31.73
CA LYS A 10 39.75 -12.96 30.72
C LYS A 10 39.02 -12.28 29.55
N LEU A 11 39.60 -12.36 28.35
CA LEU A 11 38.93 -12.04 27.10
C LEU A 11 37.71 -12.97 26.92
N LYS A 12 36.56 -12.36 26.58
CA LYS A 12 35.32 -13.08 26.22
C LYS A 12 35.56 -13.91 24.95
N PRO A 13 34.95 -15.11 24.83
CA PRO A 13 35.14 -15.95 23.65
C PRO A 13 34.52 -15.27 22.41
N THR A 14 35.32 -15.24 21.36
CA THR A 14 35.00 -14.76 20.01
C THR A 14 33.76 -15.48 19.49
N LEU A 15 32.79 -14.71 19.01
CA LEU A 15 31.57 -15.21 18.36
C LEU A 15 31.99 -16.14 17.22
N GLN A 16 31.63 -17.42 17.29
CA GLN A 16 31.88 -18.37 16.20
C GLN A 16 31.25 -17.82 14.91
N SER A 17 32.11 -17.40 13.99
CA SER A 17 31.75 -16.95 12.66
C SER A 17 31.17 -18.14 11.90
N THR A 18 29.86 -18.11 11.64
CA THR A 18 29.23 -19.00 10.66
C THR A 18 29.94 -18.86 9.32
N SER A 19 30.37 -19.99 8.74
CA SER A 19 31.20 -20.17 7.54
C SER A 19 30.80 -19.43 6.24
N ILE A 20 29.70 -18.68 6.23
CA ILE A 20 29.25 -17.87 5.07
C ILE A 20 29.95 -16.50 5.03
N MET A 21 30.63 -16.06 6.10
CA MET A 21 31.35 -14.77 6.16
C MET A 21 32.79 -14.84 5.61
N LEU A 22 33.01 -15.53 4.49
CA LEU A 22 34.30 -15.50 3.77
C LEU A 22 34.38 -14.35 2.74
N LEU A 23 33.24 -13.76 2.38
CA LEU A 23 33.18 -12.62 1.47
C LEU A 23 33.25 -11.29 2.24
N PRO A 24 34.03 -10.30 1.76
CA PRO A 24 33.95 -8.93 2.23
C PRO A 24 32.51 -8.40 2.23
N TYR A 25 32.17 -7.59 3.23
CA TYR A 25 30.83 -7.02 3.42
C TYR A 25 30.31 -6.33 2.15
N ASP A 26 31.17 -5.57 1.47
CA ASP A 26 30.80 -4.83 0.26
C ASP A 26 30.42 -5.76 -0.91
N LEU A 27 31.12 -6.90 -1.07
CA LEU A 27 30.76 -7.89 -2.08
C LEU A 27 29.42 -8.54 -1.76
N LEU A 28 29.19 -8.88 -0.49
CA LEU A 28 27.92 -9.45 -0.06
C LEU A 28 26.76 -8.48 -0.28
N LEU A 29 26.95 -7.21 0.09
CA LEU A 29 25.98 -6.12 -0.14
C LEU A 29 25.66 -5.98 -1.64
N ASN A 30 26.68 -5.99 -2.49
CA ASN A 30 26.56 -5.89 -3.94
C ASN A 30 25.79 -7.10 -4.52
N CYS A 31 26.09 -8.32 -4.07
CA CYS A 31 25.37 -9.53 -4.46
C CYS A 31 23.90 -9.47 -4.06
N ILE A 32 23.60 -9.15 -2.80
CA ILE A 32 22.22 -9.10 -2.29
C ILE A 32 21.42 -7.95 -2.92
N ALA A 33 22.07 -6.84 -3.29
CA ALA A 33 21.43 -5.74 -4.02
C ALA A 33 20.88 -6.16 -5.40
N ARG A 34 21.39 -7.24 -6.00
CA ARG A 34 20.89 -7.77 -7.28
C ARG A 34 19.78 -8.81 -7.13
N VAL A 35 19.58 -9.34 -5.93
CA VAL A 35 18.52 -10.31 -5.66
C VAL A 35 17.19 -9.57 -5.51
N SER A 36 16.12 -10.12 -6.09
CA SER A 36 14.79 -9.53 -5.93
C SER A 36 14.36 -9.50 -4.46
N ARG A 37 13.68 -8.43 -4.07
CA ARG A 37 13.16 -8.25 -2.71
C ARG A 37 12.17 -9.34 -2.29
N LEU A 38 11.55 -10.04 -3.24
CA LEU A 38 10.68 -11.17 -2.96
C LEU A 38 11.39 -12.31 -2.20
N TYR A 39 12.72 -12.40 -2.27
CA TYR A 39 13.51 -13.40 -1.55
C TYR A 39 14.04 -12.88 -0.20
N TYR A 40 13.90 -11.59 0.10
CA TYR A 40 14.50 -10.97 1.29
C TYR A 40 13.97 -11.54 2.61
N PRO A 41 12.67 -11.86 2.74
CA PRO A 41 12.16 -12.51 3.95
C PRO A 41 12.77 -13.89 4.15
N THR A 42 12.96 -14.68 3.09
CA THR A 42 13.66 -15.97 3.15
C THR A 42 15.14 -15.79 3.51
N LEU A 43 15.85 -14.85 2.89
CA LEU A 43 17.26 -14.54 3.20
C LEU A 43 17.45 -14.11 4.66
N SER A 44 16.50 -13.34 5.21
CA SER A 44 16.53 -12.88 6.61
C SER A 44 16.37 -14.00 7.65
N LEU A 45 15.93 -15.18 7.22
CA LEU A 45 15.81 -16.38 8.05
C LEU A 45 17.10 -17.23 8.04
N VAL A 46 17.99 -17.05 7.06
CA VAL A 46 19.23 -17.84 6.92
C VAL A 46 20.21 -17.56 8.07
N SER A 47 20.44 -16.28 8.41
CA SER A 47 21.33 -15.91 9.51
C SER A 47 21.04 -14.50 10.06
N LYS A 48 21.57 -14.21 11.26
CA LYS A 48 21.51 -12.86 11.84
C LYS A 48 22.22 -11.82 10.96
N SER A 49 23.32 -12.20 10.30
CA SER A 49 24.06 -11.31 9.40
C SER A 49 23.25 -10.95 8.16
N PHE A 50 22.58 -11.92 7.50
CA PHE A 50 21.71 -11.63 6.36
C PHE A 50 20.52 -10.77 6.76
N ARG A 51 19.92 -11.03 7.93
CA ARG A 51 18.85 -10.19 8.47
C ARG A 51 19.31 -8.74 8.65
N SER A 52 20.50 -8.55 9.22
CA SER A 52 21.10 -7.21 9.42
C SER A 52 21.38 -6.53 8.07
N LEU A 53 21.89 -7.28 7.09
CA LEU A 53 22.21 -6.78 5.75
C LEU A 53 20.96 -6.37 4.97
N VAL A 54 19.90 -7.17 5.02
CA VAL A 54 18.62 -6.88 4.34
C VAL A 54 17.93 -5.65 4.94
N ALA A 55 18.11 -5.42 6.24
CA ALA A 55 17.58 -4.24 6.94
C ALA A 55 18.49 -3.00 6.82
N SER A 56 19.70 -3.14 6.24
CA SER A 56 20.68 -2.05 6.18
C SER A 56 20.28 -0.98 5.16
N PRO A 57 20.30 0.32 5.52
CA PRO A 57 20.06 1.41 4.58
C PRO A 57 21.04 1.44 3.39
N GLU A 58 22.27 0.98 3.60
CA GLU A 58 23.32 0.92 2.57
C GLU A 58 22.91 0.03 1.40
N LEU A 59 22.19 -1.07 1.67
CA LEU A 59 21.68 -1.96 0.63
C LEU A 59 20.80 -1.20 -0.37
N TYR A 60 19.89 -0.37 0.13
CA TYR A 60 18.96 0.38 -0.70
C TYR A 60 19.64 1.51 -1.48
N LYS A 61 20.72 2.09 -0.94
CA LYS A 61 21.58 3.01 -1.69
C LYS A 61 22.24 2.29 -2.87
N VAL A 62 22.82 1.11 -2.64
CA VAL A 62 23.45 0.30 -3.70
C VAL A 62 22.42 -0.12 -4.75
N ARG A 63 21.23 -0.57 -4.34
CA ARG A 63 20.15 -0.92 -5.28
C ARG A 63 19.74 0.25 -6.16
N SER A 64 19.57 1.43 -5.57
CA SER A 64 19.25 2.66 -6.29
C SER A 64 20.34 3.01 -7.32
N LEU A 65 21.62 2.94 -6.93
CA LEU A 65 22.76 3.16 -7.84
C LEU A 65 22.83 2.13 -8.99
N LEU A 66 22.36 0.91 -8.76
CA LEU A 66 22.29 -0.16 -9.77
C LEU A 66 21.03 -0.11 -10.65
N GLY A 67 20.12 0.85 -10.42
CA GLY A 67 18.82 0.90 -11.12
C GLY A 67 17.92 -0.29 -10.81
N ARG A 68 18.03 -0.86 -9.60
CA ARG A 68 17.28 -2.04 -9.14
C ARG A 68 16.14 -1.67 -8.19
N THR A 69 15.48 -0.54 -8.43
CA THR A 69 14.28 -0.18 -7.67
C THR A 69 13.13 -1.11 -8.05
N GLU A 70 12.47 -1.68 -7.06
CA GLU A 70 11.34 -2.61 -7.23
C GLU A 70 10.11 -2.09 -6.50
N SER A 71 8.93 -2.26 -7.09
CA SER A 71 7.67 -2.12 -6.37
C SER A 71 7.50 -3.31 -5.42
N CYS A 72 7.16 -3.04 -4.16
CA CYS A 72 6.96 -4.06 -3.13
C CYS A 72 5.57 -3.93 -2.53
N LEU A 73 4.78 -5.00 -2.64
CA LEU A 73 3.43 -5.04 -2.07
C LEU A 73 3.47 -5.19 -0.55
N TYR A 74 2.64 -4.39 0.10
CA TYR A 74 2.34 -4.44 1.52
C TYR A 74 0.84 -4.59 1.71
N VAL A 75 0.45 -5.62 2.46
CA VAL A 75 -0.94 -5.95 2.76
C VAL A 75 -1.18 -5.72 4.24
N CYS A 76 -2.04 -4.77 4.55
CA CYS A 76 -2.52 -4.51 5.90
C CYS A 76 -3.75 -5.35 6.17
N VAL A 77 -3.68 -6.19 7.20
CA VAL A 77 -4.73 -7.14 7.57
C VAL A 77 -5.16 -6.87 9.01
N GLY A 78 -6.46 -6.65 9.20
CA GLY A 78 -7.07 -6.47 10.52
C GLY A 78 -7.18 -7.82 11.23
N CYS A 79 -6.67 -7.88 12.46
CA CYS A 79 -6.70 -9.04 13.34
C CYS A 79 -7.23 -8.60 14.72
N SER A 80 -8.53 -8.78 14.94
CA SER A 80 -9.22 -8.30 16.14
C SER A 80 -9.01 -6.78 16.33
N SER A 81 -8.36 -6.34 17.42
CA SER A 81 -8.08 -4.93 17.73
C SER A 81 -6.71 -4.42 17.24
N LYS A 82 -5.99 -5.21 16.44
CA LYS A 82 -4.65 -4.85 15.94
C LYS A 82 -4.54 -5.08 14.43
N PHE A 83 -3.61 -4.39 13.82
CA PHE A 83 -3.30 -4.55 12.40
C PHE A 83 -1.94 -5.21 12.21
N ARG A 84 -1.88 -6.15 11.27
CA ARG A 84 -0.66 -6.85 10.88
C ARG A 84 -0.33 -6.56 9.44
N TRP A 85 0.95 -6.41 9.18
CA TRP A 85 1.47 -6.14 7.85
C TRP A 85 2.12 -7.38 7.28
N PHE A 86 1.81 -7.65 6.03
CA PHE A 86 2.40 -8.72 5.25
C PHE A 86 3.05 -8.14 4.00
N THR A 87 4.04 -8.84 3.47
CA THR A 87 4.66 -8.52 2.18
C THR A 87 4.72 -9.75 1.29
N LEU A 88 4.59 -9.54 -0.01
CA LEU A 88 4.63 -10.63 -0.98
C LEU A 88 6.06 -11.18 -1.09
N CYS A 89 6.19 -12.51 -1.04
CA CYS A 89 7.45 -13.22 -1.02
C CYS A 89 7.41 -14.42 -1.95
N ARG A 90 8.59 -14.90 -2.37
CA ARG A 90 8.74 -16.21 -3.00
C ARG A 90 8.84 -17.28 -1.93
N LYS A 91 8.05 -18.35 -2.08
CA LYS A 91 8.17 -19.57 -1.28
C LYS A 91 9.58 -20.14 -1.51
N PRO A 92 10.32 -20.49 -0.45
CA PRO A 92 11.53 -21.29 -0.60
C PRO A 92 11.14 -22.58 -1.33
N ASP A 93 11.92 -22.97 -2.34
CA ASP A 93 11.61 -24.01 -3.32
C ASP A 93 10.78 -25.16 -2.74
N LYS A 94 9.56 -25.33 -3.27
CA LYS A 94 8.96 -26.67 -3.24
C LYS A 94 9.82 -27.52 -4.16
N THR A 95 10.41 -28.59 -3.64
CA THR A 95 10.83 -29.71 -4.48
C THR A 95 9.71 -29.98 -5.47
N LEU A 96 10.05 -29.97 -6.76
CA LEU A 96 9.16 -30.30 -7.87
C LEU A 96 8.64 -31.74 -7.66
N THR A 97 7.61 -31.91 -6.85
CA THR A 97 6.81 -33.13 -6.85
C THR A 97 5.72 -32.94 -7.89
N ASP A 98 5.66 -33.87 -8.83
CA ASP A 98 5.02 -33.87 -10.15
C ASP A 98 3.48 -33.60 -10.21
N ASP A 99 2.86 -33.09 -9.16
CA ASP A 99 1.40 -32.98 -9.07
C ASP A 99 0.87 -31.63 -9.57
N LYS A 100 0.69 -31.56 -10.89
CA LYS A 100 -0.41 -30.97 -11.71
C LYS A 100 -1.12 -29.65 -11.32
N LYS A 101 -0.67 -28.86 -10.35
CA LYS A 101 -1.00 -27.43 -10.25
C LYS A 101 0.27 -26.63 -10.00
N LYS A 102 0.76 -25.97 -11.05
CA LYS A 102 1.88 -25.01 -10.96
C LYS A 102 1.44 -23.86 -10.05
N SER A 103 1.70 -23.98 -8.74
CA SER A 103 1.62 -22.86 -7.81
C SER A 103 2.57 -21.78 -8.33
N SER A 104 2.11 -20.53 -8.30
CA SER A 104 2.88 -19.36 -8.72
C SER A 104 4.19 -19.17 -7.92
N GLY A 105 4.31 -19.86 -6.78
CA GLY A 105 5.44 -19.76 -5.87
C GLY A 105 5.37 -18.53 -4.95
N TYR A 106 4.26 -17.79 -4.92
CA TYR A 106 4.11 -16.63 -4.04
C TYR A 106 3.42 -16.96 -2.71
N VAL A 107 3.79 -16.23 -1.66
CA VAL A 107 3.19 -16.26 -0.32
C VAL A 107 3.25 -14.88 0.31
N LEU A 108 2.30 -14.55 1.19
CA LEU A 108 2.42 -13.41 2.08
C LEU A 108 3.21 -13.82 3.33
N ALA A 109 4.39 -13.22 3.53
CA ALA A 109 5.12 -13.35 4.78
C ALA A 109 4.79 -12.18 5.70
N THR A 110 4.68 -12.46 7.00
CA THR A 110 4.56 -11.41 8.01
C THR A 110 5.77 -10.48 7.92
N ALA A 111 5.53 -9.21 7.66
CA ALA A 111 6.58 -8.21 7.72
C ALA A 111 6.94 -7.96 9.18
N SER A 112 8.22 -7.70 9.48
CA SER A 112 8.70 -7.45 10.86
C SER A 112 8.32 -6.05 11.34
N ILE A 113 7.06 -5.68 11.17
CA ILE A 113 6.50 -4.36 11.43
C ILE A 113 5.73 -4.44 12.76
N PRO A 114 6.02 -3.57 13.75
CA PRO A 114 5.24 -3.51 14.97
C PRO A 114 3.75 -3.29 14.66
N PRO A 115 2.82 -4.01 15.34
CA PRO A 115 1.39 -3.81 15.13
C PRO A 115 0.99 -2.35 15.39
N SER A 116 0.15 -1.78 14.53
CA SER A 116 -0.47 -0.48 14.78
C SER A 116 -1.83 -0.67 15.49
N SER A 117 -2.23 0.33 16.27
CA SER A 117 -3.52 0.37 16.96
C SER A 117 -4.66 0.83 16.04
N HIS A 118 -4.36 1.60 15.00
CA HIS A 118 -5.34 2.11 14.04
C HIS A 118 -4.78 2.01 12.62
N ALA A 119 -5.59 1.46 11.72
CA ALA A 119 -5.38 1.48 10.29
C ALA A 119 -6.76 1.50 9.63
N SER A 120 -7.02 2.55 8.87
CA SER A 120 -8.20 2.68 8.05
C SER A 120 -7.75 2.84 6.61
N PHE A 121 -8.47 2.28 5.66
CA PHE A 121 -7.99 2.27 4.28
C PHE A 121 -7.93 3.68 3.67
N TRP A 122 -8.80 4.58 4.11
CA TRP A 122 -8.78 6.01 3.75
C TRP A 122 -7.57 6.77 4.30
N SER A 123 -6.83 6.18 5.23
CA SER A 123 -5.76 6.85 5.96
C SER A 123 -4.36 6.31 5.68
N ILE A 124 -4.25 5.30 4.80
CA ILE A 124 -3.00 4.65 4.44
C ILE A 124 -2.64 5.01 3.00
N VAL A 125 -1.47 5.63 2.83
CA VAL A 125 -0.96 6.05 1.53
C VAL A 125 0.52 5.70 1.41
N ALA A 126 0.95 5.19 0.26
CA ALA A 126 2.37 4.95 -0.02
C ALA A 126 2.95 6.10 -0.85
N VAL A 127 4.14 6.58 -0.47
CA VAL A 127 4.91 7.57 -1.23
C VAL A 127 6.37 7.15 -1.22
N GLY A 128 6.88 6.77 -2.40
CA GLY A 128 8.24 6.24 -2.55
C GLY A 128 8.45 5.01 -1.66
N SER A 129 9.50 5.04 -0.83
CA SER A 129 9.87 3.94 0.07
C SER A 129 9.12 3.92 1.41
N ASN A 130 8.13 4.81 1.60
CA ASN A 130 7.46 5.00 2.88
C ASN A 130 5.95 4.77 2.74
N ILE A 131 5.35 4.21 3.79
CA ILE A 131 3.90 4.14 3.96
C ILE A 131 3.51 5.08 5.09
N TYR A 132 2.52 5.92 4.85
CA TYR A 132 2.00 6.92 5.78
C TYR A 132 0.65 6.44 6.29
N SER A 133 0.50 6.40 7.61
CA SER A 133 -0.75 6.09 8.29
C SER A 133 -1.18 7.33 9.08
N ILE A 134 -2.31 7.91 8.68
CA ILE A 134 -2.89 9.09 9.31
C ILE A 134 -3.94 8.61 10.32
N ASP A 135 -3.86 9.09 11.56
CA ASP A 135 -4.80 8.75 12.62
C ASP A 135 -5.46 10.01 13.18
N THR A 136 -6.79 10.06 13.09
CA THR A 136 -7.64 11.13 13.64
C THR A 136 -8.51 10.66 14.79
N SER A 137 -8.42 9.38 15.18
CA SER A 137 -9.34 8.72 16.11
C SER A 137 -9.06 9.04 17.58
N CYS A 138 -7.80 9.30 17.96
CA CYS A 138 -7.40 9.55 19.34
C CYS A 138 -6.59 10.86 19.46
N GLY A 139 -7.28 11.97 19.76
CA GLY A 139 -6.64 13.25 20.10
C GLY A 139 -6.12 14.05 18.88
N PRO A 140 -4.95 14.72 18.97
CA PRO A 140 -4.37 15.47 17.86
C PRO A 140 -4.00 14.54 16.69
N VAL A 141 -4.15 15.03 15.45
CA VAL A 141 -3.95 14.23 14.24
C VAL A 141 -2.49 13.77 14.18
N SER A 142 -2.27 12.45 14.29
CA SER A 142 -0.93 11.88 14.27
C SER A 142 -0.64 11.19 12.95
N VAL A 143 0.60 11.34 12.46
CA VAL A 143 1.07 10.66 11.26
C VAL A 143 2.16 9.68 11.67
N SER A 144 1.92 8.40 11.44
CA SER A 144 2.92 7.35 11.60
C SER A 144 3.49 7.01 10.23
N ILE A 145 4.81 7.04 10.11
CA ILE A 145 5.51 6.75 8.86
C ILE A 145 6.24 5.42 9.03
N LEU A 146 5.91 4.46 8.17
CA LEU A 146 6.59 3.18 8.07
C LEU A 146 7.68 3.28 7.00
N ASP A 147 8.94 3.15 7.42
CA ASP A 147 10.04 2.97 6.47
C ASP A 147 10.06 1.52 5.99
N CYS A 148 9.77 1.31 4.71
CA CYS A 148 9.66 -0.04 4.11
C CYS A 148 11.02 -0.71 3.86
N ARG A 149 12.13 0.01 4.11
CA ARG A 149 13.51 -0.51 4.03
C ARG A 149 13.92 -1.21 5.31
N SER A 150 13.61 -0.60 6.45
CA SER A 150 13.94 -1.11 7.79
C SER A 150 12.75 -1.79 8.50
N HIS A 151 11.53 -1.66 7.94
CA HIS A 151 10.27 -2.12 8.56
C HIS A 151 10.01 -1.49 9.94
N THR A 152 10.43 -0.25 10.13
CA THR A 152 10.28 0.47 11.40
C THR A 152 9.31 1.64 11.29
N TRP A 153 8.47 1.81 12.30
CA TRP A 153 7.64 3.01 12.46
C TRP A 153 8.44 4.16 13.06
N ARG A 154 8.28 5.34 12.48
CA ARG A 154 8.61 6.61 13.11
C ARG A 154 7.33 7.42 13.27
N LYS A 155 7.11 7.95 14.47
CA LYS A 155 6.04 8.93 14.69
C LYS A 155 6.52 10.27 14.13
N SER A 156 5.67 10.92 13.37
CA SER A 156 5.83 12.33 13.05
C SER A 156 5.06 13.19 14.03
N CYS A 157 5.39 14.48 14.10
CA CYS A 157 4.65 15.46 14.89
C CYS A 157 3.18 15.56 14.43
N SER A 158 2.34 16.22 15.22
CA SER A 158 0.98 16.61 14.81
C SER A 158 1.08 17.63 13.67
N ILE A 159 1.20 17.14 12.44
CA ILE A 159 1.47 17.95 11.26
C ILE A 159 0.17 18.57 10.70
N PHE A 160 -0.92 17.81 10.75
CA PHE A 160 -2.23 18.31 10.31
C PHE A 160 -2.86 19.16 11.41
N ARG A 161 -3.33 20.34 11.03
CA ARG A 161 -3.92 21.32 11.96
C ARG A 161 -5.40 21.02 12.21
N VAL A 162 -6.07 20.42 11.23
CA VAL A 162 -7.52 20.23 11.24
C VAL A 162 -7.88 18.79 11.61
N LYS A 163 -8.60 18.63 12.73
CA LYS A 163 -9.21 17.35 13.09
C LYS A 163 -10.45 17.09 12.22
N ARG A 164 -10.38 16.04 11.41
CA ARG A 164 -11.47 15.65 10.51
C ARG A 164 -12.32 14.54 11.10
N THR A 165 -13.63 14.66 10.92
CA THR A 165 -14.63 13.63 11.25
C THR A 165 -14.70 12.53 10.21
N SER A 166 -14.37 12.87 8.97
CA SER A 166 -14.28 11.97 7.81
C SER A 166 -13.23 12.52 6.86
N PHE A 167 -12.41 11.66 6.27
CA PHE A 167 -11.38 12.08 5.32
C PHE A 167 -10.99 10.94 4.39
N SER A 168 -10.31 11.30 3.31
CA SER A 168 -9.60 10.42 2.40
C SER A 168 -8.24 11.04 2.08
N ALA A 169 -7.23 10.19 1.87
CA ALA A 169 -5.87 10.60 1.57
C ALA A 169 -5.41 9.99 0.24
N SER A 170 -4.82 10.83 -0.61
CA SER A 170 -4.25 10.42 -1.90
C SER A 170 -2.83 10.96 -2.08
N ALA A 171 -1.97 10.20 -2.75
CA ALA A 171 -0.63 10.63 -3.12
C ALA A 171 -0.62 11.25 -4.52
N LEU A 172 0.06 12.38 -4.67
CA LEU A 172 0.30 13.02 -5.96
C LEU A 172 1.63 13.76 -5.92
N ASP A 173 2.50 13.53 -6.91
CA ASP A 173 3.80 14.20 -7.06
C ASP A 173 4.70 14.18 -5.80
N GLY A 174 4.64 13.08 -5.03
CA GLY A 174 5.40 12.95 -3.78
C GLY A 174 4.82 13.74 -2.61
N LYS A 175 3.62 14.30 -2.74
CA LYS A 175 2.86 14.95 -1.68
C LYS A 175 1.63 14.10 -1.34
N ILE A 176 1.13 14.25 -0.12
CA ILE A 176 -0.07 13.56 0.36
C ILE A 176 -1.14 14.61 0.58
N TYR A 177 -2.26 14.47 -0.13
CA TYR A 177 -3.41 15.33 0.02
C TYR A 177 -4.43 14.65 0.91
N VAL A 178 -4.88 15.36 1.95
CA VAL A 178 -5.87 14.87 2.90
C VAL A 178 -7.09 15.77 2.79
N ALA A 179 -8.15 15.26 2.19
CA ALA A 179 -9.41 15.97 2.02
C ALA A 179 -10.50 15.35 2.89
N GLY A 180 -11.35 16.19 3.48
CA GLY A 180 -12.47 15.69 4.28
C GLY A 180 -13.23 16.77 5.02
N MET A 181 -14.13 16.34 5.92
CA MET A 181 -14.97 17.24 6.70
C MET A 181 -14.43 17.43 8.11
N CYS A 182 -14.30 18.69 8.54
CA CYS A 182 -14.12 19.07 9.93
C CYS A 182 -15.43 19.59 10.53
N LYS A 183 -15.49 19.59 11.85
CA LYS A 183 -16.59 20.20 12.59
C LYS A 183 -16.08 21.54 13.11
N ASP A 184 -16.80 22.60 12.80
CA ASP A 184 -16.46 23.95 13.27
C ASP A 184 -17.04 24.18 14.67
N ASP A 185 -16.62 25.28 15.32
CA ASP A 185 -16.97 25.59 16.71
C ASP A 185 -18.49 25.79 16.92
N ASP A 186 -19.18 26.23 15.88
CA ASP A 186 -20.66 26.36 15.84
C ASP A 186 -21.37 25.02 15.64
N GLY A 187 -20.61 23.94 15.44
CA GLY A 187 -21.09 22.59 15.20
C GLY A 187 -21.46 22.28 13.75
N SER A 188 -21.29 23.23 12.83
CA SER A 188 -21.44 23.02 11.39
C SER A 188 -20.31 22.14 10.83
N TYR A 189 -20.49 21.64 9.61
CA TYR A 189 -19.49 20.81 8.93
C TYR A 189 -18.88 21.59 7.77
N LYS A 190 -17.55 21.73 7.80
CA LYS A 190 -16.79 22.42 6.77
C LYS A 190 -15.83 21.48 6.06
N ASN A 191 -15.66 21.69 4.76
CA ASN A 191 -14.69 20.95 3.97
C ASN A 191 -13.28 21.51 4.24
N SER A 192 -12.28 20.63 4.33
CA SER A 192 -10.88 21.01 4.53
C SER A 192 -9.95 20.10 3.74
N VAL A 193 -9.00 20.72 3.04
CA VAL A 193 -7.92 20.02 2.32
C VAL A 193 -6.60 20.52 2.86
N GLU A 194 -5.73 19.58 3.23
CA GLU A 194 -4.35 19.86 3.63
C GLU A 194 -3.41 19.04 2.76
N VAL A 195 -2.32 19.65 2.33
CA VAL A 195 -1.26 18.97 1.59
C VAL A 195 -0.04 18.81 2.48
N PHE A 196 0.44 17.58 2.60
CA PHE A 196 1.66 17.23 3.30
C PHE A 196 2.76 16.95 2.29
N ASP A 197 3.80 17.78 2.29
CA ASP A 197 5.00 17.55 1.47
C ASP A 197 5.93 16.57 2.19
N THR A 198 6.15 15.40 1.58
CA THR A 198 6.93 14.32 2.20
C THR A 198 8.43 14.61 2.28
N LYS A 199 8.94 15.55 1.46
CA LYS A 199 10.36 15.93 1.42
C LYS A 199 10.66 16.98 2.49
N THR A 200 9.85 18.04 2.55
CA THR A 200 10.04 19.12 3.54
C THR A 200 9.43 18.79 4.89
N GLN A 201 8.55 17.78 4.95
CA GLN A 201 7.74 17.44 6.12
C GLN A 201 6.88 18.61 6.63
N THR A 202 6.45 19.49 5.72
CA THR A 202 5.55 20.61 6.01
C THR A 202 4.13 20.28 5.58
N CYS A 203 3.17 20.92 6.23
CA CYS A 203 1.76 20.80 5.87
C CYS A 203 1.15 22.18 5.70
N ASP A 204 0.54 22.35 4.54
CA ASP A 204 -0.03 23.61 4.11
C ASP A 204 -1.52 23.41 3.81
N PRO A 205 -2.40 24.35 4.20
CA PRO A 205 -3.79 24.31 3.84
C PRO A 205 -3.96 24.56 2.34
N VAL A 206 -4.88 23.84 1.71
CA VAL A 206 -5.30 24.09 0.32
C VAL A 206 -6.66 24.78 0.38
N PRO A 207 -6.77 26.07 0.01
CA PRO A 207 -8.04 26.78 0.01
C PRO A 207 -9.02 26.10 -0.95
N ILE A 208 -10.23 25.84 -0.48
CA ILE A 208 -11.31 25.29 -1.30
C ILE A 208 -12.14 26.49 -1.79
N PRO A 209 -12.43 26.61 -3.10
CA PRO A 209 -13.06 27.80 -3.67
C PRO A 209 -14.54 27.98 -3.30
N PHE A 210 -15.18 27.00 -2.66
CA PHE A 210 -16.63 27.01 -2.40
C PHE A 210 -16.93 26.94 -0.89
N GLY A 211 -17.89 27.77 -0.45
CA GLY A 211 -18.42 27.78 0.92
C GLY A 211 -19.28 26.55 1.26
N GLU A 212 -19.70 26.46 2.52
CA GLU A 212 -20.46 25.35 3.12
C GLU A 212 -21.76 24.99 2.39
N GLU A 213 -22.33 25.94 1.65
CA GLU A 213 -23.60 25.81 0.94
C GLU A 213 -23.53 24.89 -0.30
N ASN A 214 -22.33 24.55 -0.77
CA ASN A 214 -22.11 23.81 -2.03
C ASN A 214 -21.81 22.31 -1.86
N GLY A 215 -22.24 21.72 -0.76
CA GLY A 215 -22.20 20.27 -0.58
C GLY A 215 -20.92 19.78 0.10
N LYS A 216 -21.08 18.67 0.80
CA LYS A 216 -20.08 18.09 1.69
C LYS A 216 -19.18 17.12 0.95
N MET A 217 -17.90 17.03 1.31
CA MET A 217 -16.98 16.05 0.73
C MET A 217 -17.43 14.62 1.03
N ASN A 218 -17.35 13.76 0.02
CA ASN A 218 -17.47 12.32 0.15
C ASN A 218 -16.13 11.72 0.62
N TYR A 219 -16.14 10.47 1.06
CA TYR A 219 -14.97 9.73 1.53
C TYR A 219 -14.02 9.29 0.40
N GLU A 220 -13.94 10.05 -0.69
CA GLU A 220 -13.35 9.62 -1.96
C GLU A 220 -12.51 10.74 -2.58
N THR A 221 -11.20 10.50 -2.62
CA THR A 221 -10.21 11.32 -3.34
C THR A 221 -9.48 10.45 -4.33
N VAL A 222 -9.26 10.95 -5.54
CA VAL A 222 -8.51 10.24 -6.60
C VAL A 222 -7.59 11.18 -7.35
N CYS A 223 -6.47 10.69 -7.86
CA CYS A 223 -5.59 11.43 -8.76
C CYS A 223 -5.78 10.94 -10.20
N ILE A 224 -6.19 11.84 -11.08
CA ILE A 224 -6.41 11.56 -12.51
C ILE A 224 -5.70 12.66 -13.29
N ASP A 225 -4.98 12.28 -14.35
CA ASP A 225 -4.24 13.22 -15.20
C ASP A 225 -3.34 14.20 -14.43
N GLY A 226 -2.71 13.73 -13.35
CA GLY A 226 -1.83 14.54 -12.51
C GLY A 226 -2.54 15.61 -11.66
N LYS A 227 -3.87 15.53 -11.52
CA LYS A 227 -4.68 16.43 -10.67
C LYS A 227 -5.40 15.65 -9.58
N LEU A 228 -5.51 16.26 -8.40
CA LEU A 228 -6.29 15.70 -7.29
C LEU A 228 -7.77 15.98 -7.52
N HIS A 229 -8.59 14.95 -7.54
CA HIS A 229 -10.03 15.03 -7.67
C HIS A 229 -10.69 14.68 -6.33
N VAL A 230 -11.60 15.54 -5.88
CA VAL A 230 -12.40 15.32 -4.69
C VAL A 230 -13.86 15.18 -5.09
N VAL A 231 -14.49 14.08 -4.66
CA VAL A 231 -15.90 13.83 -4.92
C VAL A 231 -16.74 14.39 -3.77
N LEU A 232 -17.82 15.10 -4.10
CA LEU A 232 -18.79 15.60 -3.13
C LEU A 232 -19.98 14.64 -2.99
N LEU A 233 -20.71 14.72 -1.86
CA LEU A 233 -21.91 13.91 -1.61
C LEU A 233 -23.00 14.11 -2.66
N ASN A 234 -23.08 15.30 -3.26
CA ASN A 234 -23.99 15.58 -4.37
C ASN A 234 -23.47 15.11 -5.73
N ARG A 235 -22.40 14.30 -5.75
CA ARG A 235 -21.76 13.68 -6.92
C ARG A 235 -21.05 14.66 -7.87
N ARG A 236 -20.88 15.92 -7.48
CA ARG A 236 -19.94 16.83 -8.15
C ARG A 236 -18.50 16.41 -7.88
N VAL A 237 -17.61 16.73 -8.81
CA VAL A 237 -16.19 16.41 -8.71
C VAL A 237 -15.40 17.69 -8.92
N LEU A 238 -14.49 17.98 -7.97
CA LEU A 238 -13.61 19.13 -8.02
C LEU A 238 -12.19 18.65 -8.30
N ALA A 239 -11.56 19.19 -9.34
CA ALA A 239 -10.19 18.90 -9.72
C ALA A 239 -9.26 20.02 -9.26
N TYR A 240 -8.23 19.68 -8.49
CA TYR A 240 -7.18 20.58 -8.04
C TYR A 240 -5.92 20.35 -8.87
N ASP A 241 -5.48 21.39 -9.56
CA ASP A 241 -4.20 21.43 -10.25
C ASP A 241 -3.10 21.87 -9.27
N SER A 242 -2.25 20.93 -8.87
CA SER A 242 -1.15 21.18 -7.92
C SER A 242 -0.11 22.18 -8.44
N LYS A 243 0.00 22.35 -9.76
CA LYS A 243 0.98 23.24 -10.42
C LYS A 243 0.46 24.66 -10.52
N GLN A 244 -0.83 24.82 -10.81
CA GLN A 244 -1.48 26.13 -10.94
C GLN A 244 -2.04 26.64 -9.60
N GLY A 245 -2.28 25.75 -8.64
CA GLY A 245 -2.93 26.09 -7.37
C GLY A 245 -4.41 26.44 -7.53
N THR A 246 -5.05 25.96 -8.60
CA THR A 246 -6.43 26.27 -8.96
C THR A 246 -7.33 25.05 -8.84
N TRP A 247 -8.62 25.32 -8.65
CA TRP A 247 -9.67 24.31 -8.60
C TRP A 247 -10.62 24.52 -9.76
N ASP A 248 -10.93 23.44 -10.47
CA ASP A 248 -11.88 23.41 -11.57
C ASP A 248 -13.00 22.41 -11.23
N GLU A 249 -14.26 22.73 -11.51
CA GLU A 249 -15.34 21.74 -11.46
C GLU A 249 -15.30 20.91 -12.75
N VAL A 250 -15.24 19.59 -12.61
CA VAL A 250 -15.18 18.66 -13.75
C VAL A 250 -16.42 17.77 -13.81
N LEU A 251 -16.87 17.48 -15.02
CA LEU A 251 -18.13 16.78 -15.26
C LEU A 251 -17.92 15.27 -15.48
N TYR A 252 -17.40 14.60 -14.45
CA TYR A 252 -17.17 13.16 -14.45
C TYR A 252 -18.40 12.38 -13.99
N ARG A 253 -19.31 12.11 -14.93
CA ARG A 253 -20.55 11.39 -14.64
C ARG A 253 -20.25 10.03 -14.03
N GLY A 254 -20.88 9.77 -12.88
CA GLY A 254 -20.84 8.47 -12.22
C GLY A 254 -19.46 8.04 -11.72
N LEU A 255 -18.51 8.97 -11.52
CA LEU A 255 -17.17 8.64 -11.01
C LEU A 255 -17.25 7.80 -9.73
N SER A 256 -18.05 8.22 -8.74
CA SER A 256 -18.21 7.50 -7.47
C SER A 256 -19.00 6.19 -7.52
N HIS A 257 -19.61 5.82 -8.66
CA HIS A 257 -20.52 4.65 -8.72
C HIS A 257 -19.84 3.33 -8.34
N TYR A 258 -18.54 3.20 -8.61
CA TYR A 258 -17.78 1.99 -8.33
C TYR A 258 -16.62 2.21 -7.36
N MET A 259 -16.52 3.36 -6.69
CA MET A 259 -15.36 3.66 -5.84
C MET A 259 -15.49 3.18 -4.38
N GLY A 260 -16.63 2.62 -4.00
CA GLY A 260 -16.89 2.19 -2.64
C GLY A 260 -15.96 1.09 -2.11
N SER A 261 -15.72 1.09 -0.80
CA SER A 261 -15.01 0.03 -0.05
C SER A 261 -13.52 -0.19 -0.38
N ASP A 262 -12.79 0.82 -0.88
CA ASP A 262 -11.35 0.76 -1.20
C ASP A 262 -10.95 -0.24 -2.29
N SER A 263 -11.89 -0.62 -3.14
CA SER A 263 -11.62 -1.55 -4.24
C SER A 263 -11.16 -0.83 -5.50
N HIS A 264 -10.51 0.32 -5.35
CA HIS A 264 -10.02 1.13 -6.46
C HIS A 264 -8.54 1.47 -6.30
N CYS A 265 -7.86 1.69 -7.42
CA CYS A 265 -6.49 2.20 -7.45
C CYS A 265 -6.26 3.01 -8.73
N GLU A 266 -5.18 3.78 -8.73
CA GLU A 266 -4.74 4.54 -9.90
C GLU A 266 -3.46 3.91 -10.43
N ILE A 267 -3.44 3.64 -11.74
CA ILE A 267 -2.28 3.08 -12.43
C ILE A 267 -2.11 3.87 -13.73
N ASP A 268 -0.93 4.46 -13.94
CA ASP A 268 -0.60 5.26 -15.13
C ASP A 268 -1.66 6.34 -15.47
N ASN A 269 -2.10 7.09 -14.44
CA ASN A 269 -3.15 8.12 -14.52
C ASN A 269 -4.56 7.62 -14.88
N VAL A 270 -4.80 6.30 -14.83
CA VAL A 270 -6.14 5.72 -15.03
C VAL A 270 -6.66 5.18 -13.70
N LEU A 271 -7.89 5.55 -13.37
CA LEU A 271 -8.60 5.02 -12.22
C LEU A 271 -9.23 3.67 -12.54
N TYR A 272 -8.92 2.66 -11.75
CA TYR A 272 -9.50 1.32 -11.83
C TYR A 272 -10.34 1.03 -10.60
N SER A 273 -11.35 0.19 -10.76
CA SER A 273 -12.18 -0.31 -9.65
C SER A 273 -12.58 -1.76 -9.87
N ALA A 274 -12.60 -2.54 -8.79
CA ALA A 274 -13.17 -3.88 -8.73
C ALA A 274 -14.46 -3.85 -7.89
N ALA A 275 -15.60 -3.98 -8.56
CA ALA A 275 -16.91 -3.95 -7.93
C ALA A 275 -17.88 -4.88 -8.67
N ASN A 276 -18.82 -5.47 -7.93
CA ASN A 276 -19.85 -6.36 -8.49
C ASN A 276 -19.26 -7.47 -9.38
N GLY A 277 -18.16 -8.09 -8.94
CA GLY A 277 -17.53 -9.21 -9.65
C GLY A 277 -16.68 -8.83 -10.87
N ALA A 278 -16.61 -7.56 -11.26
CA ALA A 278 -15.87 -7.13 -12.45
C ALA A 278 -14.86 -6.01 -12.14
N ILE A 279 -13.77 -6.01 -12.89
CA ILE A 279 -12.76 -4.95 -12.89
C ILE A 279 -13.12 -3.95 -14.00
N ARG A 280 -13.11 -2.66 -13.68
CA ARG A 280 -13.45 -1.56 -14.57
C ARG A 280 -12.38 -0.49 -14.51
N TRP A 281 -12.32 0.34 -15.54
CA TRP A 281 -11.52 1.54 -15.59
C TRP A 281 -12.38 2.73 -15.97
N TYR A 282 -12.03 3.92 -15.50
CA TYR A 282 -12.75 5.14 -15.82
C TYR A 282 -12.18 5.78 -17.08
N ASP A 283 -13.01 5.85 -18.11
CA ASP A 283 -12.75 6.56 -19.36
C ASP A 283 -13.05 8.03 -19.13
N THR A 284 -12.01 8.85 -18.95
CA THR A 284 -12.12 10.29 -18.69
C THR A 284 -12.68 11.03 -19.89
N GLU A 285 -12.25 10.67 -21.11
CA GLU A 285 -12.75 11.23 -22.38
C GLU A 285 -14.25 10.92 -22.56
N GLY A 286 -14.64 9.66 -22.33
CA GLY A 286 -16.02 9.20 -22.41
C GLY A 286 -16.87 9.51 -21.17
N SER A 287 -16.26 10.02 -20.09
CA SER A 287 -16.88 10.25 -18.77
C SER A 287 -17.73 9.07 -18.28
N ARG A 288 -17.19 7.85 -18.39
CA ARG A 288 -17.92 6.60 -18.06
C ARG A 288 -16.99 5.48 -17.60
N TRP A 289 -17.54 4.55 -16.84
CA TRP A 289 -16.85 3.32 -16.51
C TRP A 289 -16.92 2.31 -17.65
N ARG A 290 -15.79 1.68 -17.97
CA ARG A 290 -15.67 0.62 -18.98
C ARG A 290 -15.10 -0.63 -18.32
N GLU A 291 -15.57 -1.79 -18.76
CA GLU A 291 -15.05 -3.06 -18.26
C GLU A 291 -13.63 -3.31 -18.78
N LEU A 292 -12.79 -3.88 -17.91
CA LEU A 292 -11.44 -4.29 -18.29
C LEU A 292 -11.52 -5.63 -19.02
N MET A 293 -11.14 -5.64 -20.29
CA MET A 293 -11.16 -6.84 -21.13
C MET A 293 -9.89 -7.67 -20.93
N GLY A 294 -9.91 -8.92 -21.37
CA GLY A 294 -8.69 -9.76 -21.45
C GLY A 294 -8.35 -10.60 -20.23
N LEU A 295 -9.15 -10.53 -19.17
CA LEU A 295 -8.95 -11.24 -17.89
C LEU A 295 -9.18 -12.77 -17.96
N VAL A 296 -8.88 -13.38 -19.11
CA VAL A 296 -9.00 -14.81 -19.35
C VAL A 296 -8.15 -15.58 -18.34
N GLY A 297 -8.79 -16.50 -17.62
CA GLY A 297 -8.14 -17.33 -16.60
C GLY A 297 -8.15 -16.73 -15.20
N LEU A 298 -8.57 -15.48 -15.00
CA LEU A 298 -8.86 -14.97 -13.67
C LEU A 298 -10.14 -15.63 -13.13
N PRO A 299 -10.14 -16.18 -11.91
CA PRO A 299 -11.38 -16.67 -11.29
C PRO A 299 -12.38 -15.53 -11.06
N ASP A 300 -13.67 -15.89 -10.98
CA ASP A 300 -14.71 -14.93 -10.65
C ASP A 300 -14.42 -14.26 -9.30
N LEU A 301 -14.43 -12.93 -9.31
CA LEU A 301 -14.26 -12.15 -8.09
C LEU A 301 -15.51 -12.27 -7.22
N PRO A 302 -15.35 -12.35 -5.88
CA PRO A 302 -16.49 -12.49 -4.98
C PRO A 302 -17.46 -11.32 -5.14
N TYR A 303 -18.72 -11.64 -5.42
CA TYR A 303 -19.83 -10.69 -5.49
C TYR A 303 -21.08 -11.31 -4.84
N GLY A 304 -21.99 -10.48 -4.33
CA GLY A 304 -23.29 -10.96 -3.85
C GLY A 304 -23.88 -10.14 -2.69
N PRO A 305 -25.20 -10.24 -2.47
CA PRO A 305 -25.92 -9.54 -1.40
C PRO A 305 -25.57 -10.08 0.00
N ASP A 306 -25.09 -11.33 0.09
CA ASP A 306 -24.75 -12.00 1.35
C ASP A 306 -23.34 -11.66 1.86
N LEU A 307 -22.62 -10.73 1.21
CA LEU A 307 -21.30 -10.28 1.68
C LEU A 307 -21.50 -9.20 2.77
N PRO A 308 -21.23 -9.51 4.05
CA PRO A 308 -21.40 -8.53 5.11
C PRO A 308 -20.31 -7.46 4.95
N TYR A 309 -20.74 -6.23 4.70
CA TYR A 309 -19.92 -5.02 4.65
C TYR A 309 -18.92 -4.93 3.48
N GLY A 310 -19.40 -4.57 2.29
CA GLY A 310 -18.57 -4.01 1.23
C GLY A 310 -17.72 -5.01 0.46
N SER A 311 -17.01 -4.51 -0.56
CA SER A 311 -16.20 -5.34 -1.45
C SER A 311 -15.04 -6.04 -0.71
N ARG A 312 -14.85 -7.32 -1.02
CA ARG A 312 -13.74 -8.16 -0.55
C ARG A 312 -12.51 -8.09 -1.45
N VAL A 313 -12.50 -7.16 -2.39
CA VAL A 313 -11.41 -6.96 -3.34
C VAL A 313 -10.62 -5.71 -2.97
N ARG A 314 -9.30 -5.75 -3.09
CA ARG A 314 -8.41 -4.60 -2.98
C ARG A 314 -7.51 -4.55 -4.20
N LEU A 315 -7.37 -3.35 -4.75
CA LEU A 315 -6.48 -3.10 -5.89
C LEU A 315 -5.28 -2.28 -5.42
N ALA A 316 -4.14 -2.49 -6.05
CA ALA A 316 -2.97 -1.63 -5.89
C ALA A 316 -2.18 -1.54 -7.19
N ASP A 317 -1.55 -0.38 -7.41
CA ASP A 317 -0.50 -0.23 -8.40
C ASP A 317 0.73 -1.04 -7.95
N TYR A 318 1.14 -2.00 -8.76
CA TYR A 318 2.32 -2.82 -8.57
C TYR A 318 3.36 -2.56 -9.66
N GLY A 319 3.77 -1.29 -9.78
CA GLY A 319 4.80 -0.89 -10.74
C GLY A 319 4.27 -0.86 -12.18
N GLY A 320 3.10 -0.25 -12.38
CA GLY A 320 2.41 -0.17 -13.67
C GLY A 320 1.51 -1.39 -13.95
N LYS A 321 1.65 -2.46 -13.16
CA LYS A 321 0.74 -3.61 -13.19
C LYS A 321 -0.32 -3.48 -12.10
N MET A 322 -1.44 -4.19 -12.28
CA MET A 322 -2.47 -4.25 -11.26
C MET A 322 -2.28 -5.47 -10.37
N ALA A 323 -2.14 -5.24 -9.06
CA ALA A 323 -2.28 -6.30 -8.08
C ALA A 323 -3.72 -6.35 -7.58
N VAL A 324 -4.35 -7.52 -7.69
CA VAL A 324 -5.72 -7.77 -7.24
C VAL A 324 -5.68 -8.74 -6.07
N PHE A 325 -6.15 -8.31 -4.90
CA PHE A 325 -6.31 -9.17 -3.74
C PHE A 325 -7.78 -9.40 -3.45
N TRP A 326 -8.17 -10.64 -3.17
CA TRP A 326 -9.54 -10.94 -2.77
C TRP A 326 -9.63 -12.05 -1.74
N GLU A 327 -10.76 -12.05 -1.03
CA GLU A 327 -11.00 -12.93 0.09
C GLU A 327 -12.15 -13.90 -0.18
N THR A 328 -11.91 -15.19 0.05
CA THR A 328 -12.93 -16.24 -0.07
C THR A 328 -13.09 -17.00 1.24
N ASN A 329 -14.32 -17.23 1.69
CA ASN A 329 -14.61 -18.10 2.84
C ASN A 329 -14.31 -19.56 2.50
N PHE A 330 -13.96 -20.38 3.50
CA PHE A 330 -13.93 -21.82 3.32
C PHE A 330 -15.36 -22.40 3.35
N PRO A 331 -15.69 -23.37 2.46
CA PRO A 331 -17.02 -23.98 2.42
C PRO A 331 -17.48 -24.63 3.72
N HIS A 332 -16.54 -25.08 4.56
CA HIS A 332 -16.81 -25.83 5.80
C HIS A 332 -16.37 -25.10 7.07
N ASP A 333 -15.81 -23.89 6.94
CA ASP A 333 -15.40 -23.08 8.08
C ASP A 333 -15.58 -21.59 7.73
N PRO A 334 -16.66 -20.95 8.24
CA PRO A 334 -16.94 -19.55 7.94
C PRO A 334 -15.93 -18.58 8.58
N PHE A 335 -15.10 -19.05 9.52
CA PHE A 335 -14.09 -18.24 10.20
C PHE A 335 -12.72 -18.32 9.53
N ALA A 336 -12.48 -19.40 8.78
CA ALA A 336 -11.32 -19.51 7.92
C ALA A 336 -11.55 -18.71 6.63
N MET A 337 -10.53 -17.95 6.24
CA MET A 337 -10.52 -17.18 5.02
C MET A 337 -9.23 -17.40 4.25
N THR A 338 -9.37 -17.50 2.93
CA THR A 338 -8.25 -17.53 2.01
C THR A 338 -8.10 -16.18 1.34
N VAL A 339 -6.89 -15.65 1.36
CA VAL A 339 -6.50 -14.49 0.57
C VAL A 339 -5.82 -14.96 -0.69
N TRP A 340 -6.38 -14.53 -1.81
CA TRP A 340 -5.83 -14.71 -3.14
C TRP A 340 -5.17 -13.43 -3.61
N CYS A 341 -4.18 -13.59 -4.49
CA CYS A 341 -3.56 -12.48 -5.21
C CYS A 341 -3.45 -12.85 -6.68
N ALA A 342 -3.68 -11.87 -7.55
CA ALA A 342 -3.35 -11.93 -8.96
C ALA A 342 -2.53 -10.70 -9.37
N GLU A 343 -1.61 -10.91 -10.30
CA GLU A 343 -0.90 -9.85 -10.99
C GLU A 343 -1.41 -9.77 -12.43
N ILE A 344 -1.86 -8.59 -12.83
CA ILE A 344 -2.44 -8.33 -14.15
C ILE A 344 -1.59 -7.27 -14.83
N ALA A 345 -0.96 -7.65 -15.95
CA ALA A 345 -0.31 -6.70 -16.85
C ALA A 345 -1.38 -5.92 -17.62
N LEU A 346 -1.17 -4.61 -17.77
CA LEU A 346 -2.12 -3.72 -18.45
C LEU A 346 -1.49 -3.21 -19.75
N GLU A 347 -2.25 -3.30 -20.83
CA GLU A 347 -1.84 -2.84 -22.15
C GLU A 347 -2.89 -1.89 -22.72
N ARG A 348 -2.45 -0.74 -23.26
CA ARG A 348 -3.33 0.18 -23.99
C ARG A 348 -3.34 -0.20 -25.46
N CYS A 349 -4.50 -0.58 -25.98
CA CYS A 349 -4.70 -0.94 -27.37
C CYS A 349 -5.07 0.29 -28.21
N GLN A 350 -4.91 0.15 -29.54
CA GLN A 350 -5.45 1.11 -30.51
C GLN A 350 -6.96 1.29 -30.24
N HIS A 351 -7.46 2.53 -30.24
CA HIS A 351 -8.83 2.96 -29.84
C HIS A 351 -9.10 3.18 -28.34
N ALA A 352 -8.07 3.51 -27.54
CA ALA A 352 -8.23 3.86 -26.12
C ALA A 352 -8.98 2.76 -25.33
N GLN A 353 -8.70 1.50 -25.64
CA GLN A 353 -9.13 0.37 -24.84
C GLN A 353 -7.96 -0.11 -23.99
N ILE A 354 -8.27 -0.59 -22.78
CA ILE A 354 -7.30 -1.19 -21.89
C ILE A 354 -7.58 -2.69 -21.82
N TRP A 355 -6.54 -3.47 -22.07
CA TRP A 355 -6.55 -4.92 -21.99
C TRP A 355 -5.72 -5.37 -20.80
N GLY A 356 -6.25 -6.32 -20.03
CA GLY A 356 -5.55 -6.95 -18.93
C GLY A 356 -5.08 -8.35 -19.31
N THR A 357 -3.86 -8.73 -18.96
CA THR A 357 -3.34 -10.09 -19.11
C THR A 357 -2.98 -10.62 -17.72
N VAL A 358 -3.61 -11.71 -17.29
CA VAL A 358 -3.32 -12.34 -15.98
C VAL A 358 -1.98 -13.05 -16.07
N GLU A 359 -0.95 -12.54 -15.40
CA GLU A 359 0.36 -13.17 -15.40
C GLU A 359 0.41 -14.38 -14.47
N TRP A 360 -0.21 -14.24 -13.29
CA TRP A 360 -0.38 -15.32 -12.34
C TRP A 360 -1.51 -14.98 -11.36
N PHE A 361 -2.06 -16.02 -10.74
CA PHE A 361 -2.84 -15.88 -9.52
C PHE A 361 -2.61 -17.10 -8.62
N ASP A 362 -2.67 -16.91 -7.30
CA ASP A 362 -2.52 -18.01 -6.34
C ASP A 362 -3.06 -17.64 -4.95
N CYS A 363 -3.26 -18.66 -4.13
CA CYS A 363 -3.54 -18.52 -2.70
C CYS A 363 -2.25 -18.11 -1.98
N VAL A 364 -2.23 -16.89 -1.46
CA VAL A 364 -1.04 -16.29 -0.83
C VAL A 364 -1.08 -16.30 0.71
N LEU A 365 -2.26 -16.40 1.32
CA LEU A 365 -2.41 -16.52 2.77
C LEU A 365 -3.68 -17.30 3.13
N ARG A 366 -3.59 -18.16 4.14
CA ARG A 366 -4.74 -18.76 4.82
C ARG A 366 -4.74 -18.24 6.25
N SER A 367 -5.85 -17.68 6.68
CA SER A 367 -5.95 -17.06 8.01
C SER A 367 -7.34 -17.22 8.59
N TYR A 368 -7.46 -17.01 9.91
CA TYR A 368 -8.70 -17.06 10.66
C TYR A 368 -9.06 -15.66 11.16
N HIS A 369 -10.25 -15.14 10.88
CA HIS A 369 -10.70 -13.80 11.34
C HIS A 369 -9.87 -12.60 10.88
N HIS A 370 -9.30 -12.64 9.67
CA HIS A 370 -8.37 -11.62 9.18
C HIS A 370 -8.88 -10.94 7.92
N ARG A 371 -9.36 -9.69 8.00
CA ARG A 371 -9.83 -8.93 6.84
C ARG A 371 -8.74 -8.02 6.27
N ILE A 372 -8.55 -8.01 4.96
CA ILE A 372 -7.69 -7.07 4.25
C ILE A 372 -8.30 -5.68 4.40
N VAL A 373 -7.53 -4.79 5.02
CA VAL A 373 -7.89 -3.40 5.20
C VAL A 373 -7.45 -2.62 3.96
N LYS A 374 -6.17 -2.72 3.62
CA LYS A 374 -5.52 -1.95 2.55
C LYS A 374 -4.42 -2.76 1.90
N VAL A 375 -4.24 -2.56 0.59
CA VAL A 375 -3.05 -2.99 -0.14
C VAL A 375 -2.40 -1.74 -0.72
N VAL A 376 -1.08 -1.62 -0.56
CA VAL A 376 -0.28 -0.55 -1.16
C VAL A 376 1.06 -1.11 -1.64
N ALA A 377 1.65 -0.46 -2.64
CA ALA A 377 3.03 -0.74 -3.04
C ALA A 377 3.96 0.41 -2.65
N ALA A 378 5.13 0.07 -2.14
CA ALA A 378 6.22 1.01 -1.92
C ALA A 378 7.36 0.74 -2.92
N THR A 379 7.98 1.80 -3.43
CA THR A 379 9.10 1.74 -4.39
C THR A 379 10.42 1.71 -3.63
N LEU A 380 11.22 0.65 -3.83
CA LEU A 380 12.33 0.32 -2.93
C LEU A 380 13.62 -0.16 -3.60
#